data_AF-X1IES6-F1
#
_entry.id   AF-X1IES6-F1
#
_cell.length_a   1.000
_cell.length_b   1.000
_cell.length_c   1.000
_cell.angle_alpha   90.00
_cell.angle_beta   90.00
_cell.angle_gamma   90.00
#
_symmetry.space_group_name_H-M   'P 1'
#
loop_
_entity.id
_entity.type
_entity.pdbx_description
1 polymer ?
#
loop_
_entity_poly.entity_id
_entity_poly.type
_entity_poly.pdbx_seq_one_letter_code
_entity_poly.pdbx_strand_id
1 'polypeptide(L)'
;WREKRMDNQSIKEGLTFNDLLLVPGESTILPIDVDVKTMLSRNISLNIPIVSAAMDTVTESEAAIALARQGGLGFIHKNMTIERQALEVEKVKKSESGMIIDPITIDPEQEIFEVLNIMKKYAL
;
A
#
# COMPACT_ATOMS: atom_id res chain seq x y z
N TRP A 1 -57.47 -10.33 -22.69
CA TRP A 1 -56.38 -10.62 -23.64
C TRP A 1 -55.51 -9.40 -23.84
N ARG A 2 -54.37 -9.37 -23.11
CA ARG A 2 -53.08 -8.69 -23.36
C ARG A 2 -52.54 -8.09 -22.06
N GLU A 3 -51.96 -9.00 -21.30
CA GLU A 3 -50.95 -8.73 -20.29
C GLU A 3 -49.80 -7.99 -20.98
N LYS A 4 -49.67 -6.70 -20.66
CA LYS A 4 -48.61 -5.83 -21.17
C LYS A 4 -47.34 -6.27 -20.44
N ARG A 5 -46.61 -7.23 -21.03
CA ARG A 5 -45.27 -7.64 -20.56
C ARG A 5 -44.44 -6.38 -20.39
N MET A 6 -44.02 -6.11 -19.16
CA MET A 6 -43.02 -5.09 -18.89
C MET A 6 -41.81 -5.43 -19.76
N ASP A 7 -41.42 -4.51 -20.64
CA ASP A 7 -40.15 -4.61 -21.36
C ASP A 7 -39.07 -4.80 -20.30
N ASN A 8 -38.50 -5.99 -20.29
CA ASN A 8 -37.42 -6.38 -19.42
C ASN A 8 -36.22 -5.53 -19.88
N GLN A 9 -36.08 -4.33 -19.32
CA GLN A 9 -34.90 -3.48 -19.51
C GLN A 9 -33.68 -4.37 -19.38
N SER A 10 -32.92 -4.50 -20.47
CA SER A 10 -31.86 -5.49 -20.60
C SER A 10 -30.83 -5.30 -19.48
N ILE A 11 -30.86 -6.18 -18.48
CA ILE A 11 -29.84 -6.22 -17.45
C ILE A 11 -28.52 -6.51 -18.15
N LYS A 12 -27.52 -5.66 -17.92
CA LYS A 12 -26.17 -5.88 -18.46
C LYS A 12 -25.54 -7.03 -17.68
N GLU A 13 -25.01 -8.00 -18.41
CA GLU A 13 -24.20 -9.06 -17.85
C GLU A 13 -22.88 -8.49 -17.33
N GLY A 14 -22.44 -8.96 -16.16
CA GLY A 14 -21.16 -8.61 -15.56
C GLY A 14 -20.31 -9.88 -15.43
N LEU A 15 -19.04 -9.78 -15.81
CA LEU A 15 -18.08 -10.88 -15.77
C LEU A 15 -17.09 -10.68 -14.63
N THR A 16 -16.67 -11.76 -13.98
CA THR A 16 -15.60 -11.80 -12.97
C THR A 16 -14.36 -12.55 -13.49
N PHE A 17 -13.30 -12.61 -12.67
CA PHE A 17 -12.01 -13.20 -13.06
C PHE A 17 -12.11 -14.66 -13.50
N ASN A 18 -13.02 -15.44 -12.91
CA ASN A 18 -13.17 -16.86 -13.23
C ASN A 18 -14.00 -17.13 -14.49
N ASP A 19 -14.64 -16.10 -15.06
CA ASP A 19 -15.47 -16.27 -16.26
C ASP A 19 -14.64 -16.15 -17.55
N LEU A 20 -13.36 -15.75 -17.44
CA LEU A 20 -12.52 -15.35 -18.56
C LEU A 20 -11.13 -15.99 -18.50
N LEU A 21 -10.54 -16.16 -19.68
CA LEU A 21 -9.14 -16.56 -19.85
C LEU A 21 -8.45 -15.60 -20.82
N LEU A 22 -7.17 -15.34 -20.59
CA LEU A 22 -6.33 -14.64 -21.56
C LEU A 22 -6.01 -15.58 -22.72
N VAL A 23 -6.34 -15.17 -23.95
CA VAL A 23 -5.95 -15.90 -25.15
C VAL A 23 -4.46 -15.64 -25.41
N PRO A 24 -3.61 -16.68 -25.50
CA PRO A 24 -2.19 -16.49 -25.80
C PRO A 24 -1.98 -15.84 -27.16
N GLY A 25 -1.04 -14.89 -27.23
CA GLY A 25 -0.57 -14.26 -28.45
C GLY A 25 0.90 -14.57 -28.72
N GLU A 26 1.38 -14.27 -29.91
CA GLU A 26 2.81 -14.31 -30.21
C GLU A 26 3.57 -13.31 -29.31
N SER A 27 4.70 -13.73 -28.75
CA SER A 27 5.56 -12.87 -27.93
C SER A 27 6.99 -12.95 -28.41
N THR A 28 7.62 -11.79 -28.56
CA THR A 28 9.06 -11.63 -28.81
C THR A 28 9.83 -11.27 -27.54
N ILE A 29 9.14 -11.13 -26.41
CA ILE A 29 9.69 -10.69 -25.11
C ILE A 29 9.74 -11.88 -24.15
N LEU A 30 10.85 -12.03 -23.44
CA LEU A 30 10.99 -13.01 -22.36
C LEU A 30 10.37 -12.46 -21.07
N PRO A 31 9.78 -13.31 -20.20
CA PRO A 31 9.15 -12.85 -18.96
C PRO A 31 10.03 -12.01 -18.04
N ILE A 32 11.35 -12.24 -18.04
CA ILE A 32 12.32 -11.49 -17.23
C ILE A 32 12.55 -10.05 -17.72
N ASP A 33 12.25 -9.79 -18.99
CA ASP A 33 12.47 -8.50 -19.65
C ASP A 33 11.19 -7.63 -19.66
N VAL A 34 10.10 -8.11 -19.06
CA VAL A 34 8.82 -7.38 -19.00
C VAL A 34 8.91 -6.27 -17.95
N ASP A 35 8.64 -5.02 -18.36
CA ASP A 35 8.48 -3.90 -17.43
C ASP A 35 7.09 -3.95 -16.76
N VAL A 36 7.08 -4.09 -15.45
CA VAL A 36 5.87 -4.15 -14.61
C VAL A 36 5.59 -2.84 -13.87
N LYS A 37 6.34 -1.77 -14.16
CA LYS A 37 6.10 -0.44 -13.60
C LYS A 37 4.70 0.07 -13.97
N THR A 38 4.09 0.79 -13.05
CA THR A 38 2.76 1.36 -13.25
C THR A 38 2.59 2.71 -12.54
N MET A 39 1.49 3.40 -12.82
CA MET A 39 1.10 4.65 -12.18
C MET A 39 -0.16 4.42 -11.35
N LEU A 40 -0.07 4.59 -10.03
CA LEU A 40 -1.23 4.51 -9.13
C LEU A 40 -2.09 5.78 -9.23
N SER A 41 -1.46 6.93 -9.43
CA SER A 41 -2.12 8.22 -9.62
C SER A 41 -1.30 9.08 -10.57
N ARG A 42 -1.74 10.31 -10.86
CA ARG A 42 -0.99 11.26 -11.71
C ARG A 42 0.45 11.50 -11.24
N ASN A 43 0.71 11.36 -9.94
CA ASN A 43 1.97 11.75 -9.30
C ASN A 43 2.66 10.59 -8.55
N ILE A 44 2.13 9.37 -8.62
CA ILE A 44 2.65 8.23 -7.86
C ILE A 44 2.92 7.07 -8.82
N SER A 45 4.21 6.81 -9.08
CA SER A 45 4.70 5.64 -9.82
C SER A 45 5.04 4.49 -8.86
N LEU A 46 4.80 3.26 -9.28
CA LEU A 46 5.17 2.03 -8.57
C LEU A 46 6.08 1.18 -9.46
N ASN A 47 7.00 0.45 -8.83
CA ASN A 47 7.86 -0.50 -9.55
C ASN A 47 7.16 -1.82 -9.84
N ILE A 48 6.13 -2.16 -9.06
CA ILE A 48 5.23 -3.31 -9.30
C ILE A 48 3.77 -2.89 -9.10
N PRO A 49 2.79 -3.50 -9.78
CA PRO A 49 1.38 -3.12 -9.68
C PRO A 49 0.71 -3.79 -8.46
N ILE A 50 1.35 -3.74 -7.29
CA ILE A 50 0.88 -4.36 -6.06
C ILE A 50 0.72 -3.31 -4.96
N VAL A 51 -0.47 -3.26 -4.38
CA VAL A 51 -0.79 -2.44 -3.21
C VAL A 51 -1.44 -3.29 -2.13
N SER A 52 -1.19 -2.96 -0.86
CA SER A 52 -1.84 -3.66 0.25
C SER A 52 -3.18 -3.02 0.62
N ALA A 53 -4.12 -3.83 1.11
CA ALA A 53 -5.41 -3.34 1.57
C ALA A 53 -5.28 -2.51 2.85
N ALA A 54 -6.06 -1.43 2.96
CA ALA A 54 -6.13 -0.58 4.15
C ALA A 54 -6.95 -1.23 5.29
N MET A 55 -6.54 -2.41 5.74
CA MET A 55 -7.19 -3.22 6.77
C MET A 55 -6.28 -3.41 7.97
N ASP A 56 -6.86 -3.45 9.17
CA ASP A 56 -6.14 -3.59 10.45
C ASP A 56 -5.36 -4.90 10.56
N THR A 57 -5.89 -5.97 9.99
CA THR A 57 -5.25 -7.28 9.95
C THR A 57 -4.23 -7.44 8.81
N VAL A 58 -4.04 -6.39 7.99
CA VAL A 58 -3.22 -6.48 6.77
C VAL A 58 -2.07 -5.47 6.78
N THR A 59 -2.33 -4.19 7.08
CA THR A 59 -1.34 -3.13 6.82
C THR A 59 -1.16 -2.14 7.97
N GLU A 60 -0.14 -2.39 8.78
CA GLU A 60 0.52 -1.40 9.64
C GLU A 60 1.92 -1.04 9.07
N SER A 61 2.76 -0.33 9.83
CA SER A 61 4.07 0.14 9.35
C SER A 61 4.98 -0.98 8.82
N GLU A 62 5.04 -2.13 9.48
CA GLU A 62 5.90 -3.24 9.08
C GLU A 62 5.56 -3.76 7.67
N ALA A 63 4.28 -4.02 7.42
CA ALA A 63 3.80 -4.49 6.12
C ALA A 63 3.98 -3.42 5.02
N ALA A 64 3.73 -2.15 5.34
CA ALA A 64 3.93 -1.05 4.41
C ALA A 64 5.41 -0.87 4.03
N ILE A 65 6.34 -0.98 4.99
CA ILE A 65 7.79 -0.93 4.75
C ILE A 65 8.22 -2.10 3.88
N ALA A 66 7.80 -3.32 4.22
CA ALA A 66 8.15 -4.52 3.47
C ALA A 66 7.68 -4.44 2.01
N LEU A 67 6.45 -4.00 1.77
CA LEU A 67 5.90 -3.87 0.42
C LEU A 67 6.57 -2.74 -0.37
N ALA A 68 6.86 -1.61 0.27
CA ALA A 68 7.58 -0.49 -0.36
C ALA A 68 8.99 -0.91 -0.82
N ARG A 69 9.71 -1.72 -0.03
CA ARG A 69 11.01 -2.29 -0.40
C ARG A 69 10.94 -3.23 -1.61
N GLN A 70 9.83 -3.93 -1.80
CA GLN A 70 9.59 -4.73 -3.01
C GLN A 70 9.13 -3.88 -4.21
N GLY A 71 8.98 -2.57 -4.04
CA GLY A 71 8.58 -1.63 -5.09
C GLY A 71 7.07 -1.39 -5.20
N GLY A 72 6.27 -1.91 -4.26
CA GLY A 72 4.83 -1.68 -4.16
C GLY A 72 4.48 -0.51 -3.24
N LEU A 73 3.23 -0.45 -2.78
CA LEU A 73 2.76 0.58 -1.84
C LEU A 73 1.79 0.02 -0.80
N GLY A 74 2.01 0.36 0.47
CA GLY A 74 1.11 0.01 1.57
C GLY A 74 0.17 1.14 1.98
N PHE A 75 -1.11 0.83 2.18
CA PHE A 75 -2.08 1.76 2.77
C PHE A 75 -2.30 1.47 4.25
N ILE A 76 -1.86 2.37 5.14
CA ILE A 76 -2.12 2.23 6.58
C ILE A 76 -3.62 2.36 6.84
N HIS A 77 -4.20 1.39 7.53
CA HIS A 77 -5.62 1.40 7.87
C HIS A 77 -5.97 2.53 8.86
N LYS A 78 -7.27 2.81 9.01
CA LYS A 78 -7.79 3.89 9.89
C LYS A 78 -8.44 3.40 11.19
N ASN A 79 -8.33 2.11 11.50
CA ASN A 79 -8.93 1.50 12.70
C ASN A 79 -8.05 1.74 13.94
N MET A 80 -7.66 3.00 14.18
CA MET A 80 -6.82 3.47 15.28
C MET A 80 -7.01 4.98 15.45
N THR A 81 -6.44 5.58 16.49
CA THR A 81 -6.50 7.04 16.66
C THR A 81 -5.66 7.76 15.60
N ILE A 82 -5.93 9.04 15.38
CA ILE A 82 -5.21 9.86 14.40
C ILE A 82 -3.72 9.92 14.76
N GLU A 83 -3.40 10.05 16.05
CA GLU A 83 -2.04 10.11 16.57
C GLU A 83 -1.30 8.80 16.31
N ARG A 84 -2.00 7.66 16.48
CA ARG A 84 -1.41 6.35 16.22
C ARG A 84 -1.18 6.13 14.72
N GLN A 85 -2.12 6.54 13.87
CA GLN A 85 -1.96 6.43 12.43
C GLN A 85 -0.79 7.30 11.93
N ALA A 86 -0.67 8.52 12.44
CA ALA A 86 0.45 9.41 12.16
C ALA A 86 1.79 8.77 12.56
N LEU A 87 1.85 8.10 13.72
CA LEU A 87 3.04 7.39 14.16
C LEU A 87 3.41 6.23 13.22
N GLU A 88 2.44 5.44 12.77
CA GLU A 88 2.70 4.36 11.80
C GLU A 88 3.23 4.91 10.47
N VAL A 89 2.69 6.04 9.98
CA VAL A 89 3.21 6.72 8.78
C VAL A 89 4.63 7.25 9.01
N GLU A 90 4.91 7.84 10.17
CA GLU A 90 6.22 8.37 10.53
C GLU A 90 7.29 7.25 10.54
N LYS A 91 6.98 6.09 11.11
CA LYS A 91 7.85 4.90 11.07
C LYS A 91 8.20 4.49 9.63
N VAL A 92 7.19 4.43 8.74
CA VAL A 92 7.41 4.07 7.32
C VAL A 92 8.36 5.07 6.66
N LYS A 93 8.14 6.37 6.84
CA LYS A 93 8.96 7.42 6.23
C LYS A 93 10.41 7.42 6.75
N LYS A 94 10.63 7.08 8.02
CA LYS A 94 11.96 7.00 8.62
C LYS A 94 12.74 5.72 8.26
N SER A 95 12.08 4.68 7.76
CA SER A 95 12.69 3.36 7.54
C SER A 95 13.84 3.31 6.52
N GLU A 96 13.88 4.20 5.53
CA GLU A 96 14.92 4.25 4.49
C GLU A 96 15.24 5.68 4.02
N SER A 97 15.51 6.57 4.98
CA SER A 97 16.03 7.90 4.66
C SER A 97 17.54 7.81 4.39
N GLY A 98 17.94 7.67 3.11
CA GLY A 98 19.36 7.67 2.69
C GLY A 98 20.12 8.96 3.03
N MET A 99 19.40 10.01 3.42
CA MET A 99 19.87 11.22 4.11
C MET A 99 18.97 11.42 5.33
N ILE A 100 19.55 11.55 6.54
CA ILE A 100 18.77 11.76 7.77
C ILE A 100 18.22 13.19 7.75
N ILE A 101 16.94 13.33 7.41
CA ILE A 101 16.18 14.58 7.49
C ILE A 101 15.49 14.59 8.85
N ASP A 102 15.74 15.62 9.66
CA ASP A 102 15.21 15.79 11.03
C ASP A 102 15.66 14.69 12.02
N PRO A 103 16.95 14.70 12.43
CA PRO A 103 17.47 13.72 13.39
C PRO A 103 16.81 13.90 14.76
N ILE A 104 16.54 12.79 15.43
CA ILE A 104 16.12 12.82 16.83
C ILE A 104 17.36 13.18 17.67
N THR A 105 17.31 14.32 18.35
CA THR A 105 18.38 14.80 19.25
C THR A 105 17.97 14.66 20.71
N ILE A 106 18.94 14.43 21.60
CA ILE A 106 18.75 14.36 23.05
C ILE A 106 19.62 15.41 23.74
N ASP A 107 19.13 15.93 24.87
CA ASP A 107 19.91 16.85 25.72
C ASP A 107 20.83 16.05 26.68
N PRO A 108 22.04 16.53 27.01
CA PRO A 108 22.94 15.84 27.94
C PRO A 108 22.35 15.59 29.34
N GLU A 109 21.43 16.44 29.80
CA GLU A 109 20.81 16.34 31.13
C GLU A 109 19.54 15.46 31.12
N GLN A 110 19.16 14.94 29.96
CA GLN A 110 17.91 14.21 29.80
C GLN A 110 17.98 12.81 30.44
N GLU A 111 16.92 12.41 31.16
CA GLU A 111 16.92 11.13 31.87
C GLU A 111 16.97 9.93 30.90
N ILE A 112 17.74 8.90 31.27
CA ILE A 112 17.93 7.69 30.45
C ILE A 112 16.58 7.01 30.11
N PHE A 113 15.59 7.07 31.00
CA PHE A 113 14.29 6.46 30.75
C PHE A 113 13.55 7.09 29.55
N GLU A 114 13.71 8.41 29.34
CA GLU A 114 13.10 9.12 28.22
C GLU A 114 13.73 8.68 26.90
N VAL A 115 15.06 8.54 26.88
CA VAL A 115 15.81 8.04 25.72
C VAL A 115 15.35 6.63 25.35
N LEU A 116 15.19 5.73 26.33
CA LEU A 116 14.69 4.37 26.09
C LEU A 116 13.27 4.35 25.52
N ASN A 117 12.40 5.28 25.93
CA ASN A 117 11.05 5.40 25.39
C ASN A 117 11.06 5.90 23.94
N ILE A 118 11.95 6.85 23.61
CA ILE A 118 12.16 7.34 22.25
C ILE A 118 12.62 6.18 21.35
N MET A 119 13.62 5.42 21.78
CA MET A 119 14.12 4.26 21.01
C MET A 119 13.01 3.24 20.75
N LYS A 120 12.23 2.88 21.77
CA LYS A 120 11.08 1.96 21.63
C LYS A 120 10.01 2.49 20.68
N LYS A 121 9.72 3.80 20.71
CA LYS A 121 8.69 4.41 19.87
C LYS A 121 9.03 4.31 18.38
N TYR A 122 10.31 4.44 18.04
CA TYR A 122 10.80 4.44 16.66
C TYR A 122 11.42 3.13 16.20
N ALA A 123 11.46 2.11 17.06
CA ALA A 123 12.12 0.82 16.79
C ALA A 123 13.55 0.99 16.25
N LEU A 124 14.30 1.92 16.87
CA LEU A 124 15.74 2.14 16.66
C LEU A 124 16.58 1.08 17.36
#